data_AF-A0A5J4QPI1-F1
#
_entry.id   AF-A0A5J4QPI1-F1
#
_cell.length_a   1.000
_cell.length_b   1.000
_cell.length_c   1.000
_cell.angle_alpha   90.00
_cell.angle_beta   90.00
_cell.angle_gamma   90.00
#
_symmetry.space_group_name_H-M   'P 1'
#
loop_
_entity.id
_entity.type
_entity.pdbx_description
1 polymer ?
#
loop_
_entity_poly.entity_id
_entity_poly.type
_entity_poly.pdbx_seq_one_letter_code
_entity_poly.pdbx_strand_id
1 'polypeptide(L)'
;MEGAGFLHAVRAHSIQGIVIRGISDLLENKESADKFGSQPLAANNAAAFAFQMITQLIQTKESMVQNINDLAYKNQMVDKLSSLYERGPEENNIWKRAGGSVSILTNDDNRNSQWYNAIDVLSKGGGGNITLQSLIDGVKKDFPDFNDQF
;
A
#
# COMPACT_ATOMS: atom_id res chain seq x y z
N MET A 1 29.46 -13.03 -4.61
CA MET A 1 28.90 -14.41 -4.61
C MET A 1 27.84 -14.63 -3.51
N GLU A 2 26.98 -13.64 -3.21
CA GLU A 2 26.11 -13.62 -2.02
C GLU A 2 24.62 -13.70 -2.38
N GLY A 3 24.26 -13.34 -3.61
CA GLY A 3 22.86 -13.13 -4.02
C GLY A 3 22.02 -14.39 -3.96
N ALA A 4 22.57 -15.53 -4.41
CA ALA A 4 21.86 -16.81 -4.38
C ALA A 4 21.59 -17.29 -2.95
N GLY A 5 22.57 -17.14 -2.05
CA GLY A 5 22.42 -17.50 -0.63
C GLY A 5 21.36 -16.64 0.07
N PHE A 6 21.36 -15.34 -0.18
CA PHE A 6 20.33 -14.43 0.32
C PHE A 6 18.92 -14.85 -0.14
N LEU A 7 18.73 -15.09 -1.45
CA LEU A 7 17.43 -15.47 -1.99
C LEU A 7 16.96 -16.85 -1.51
N HIS A 8 17.89 -17.77 -1.22
CA HIS A 8 17.56 -19.05 -0.59
C HIS A 8 16.95 -18.86 0.80
N ALA A 9 17.54 -17.99 1.63
CA ALA A 9 17.01 -17.67 2.95
C ALA A 9 15.65 -16.94 2.88
N VAL A 10 15.51 -15.96 1.98
CA VAL A 10 14.23 -15.24 1.72
C VAL A 10 13.11 -16.24 1.41
N ARG A 11 13.38 -17.20 0.52
CA ARG A 11 12.41 -18.25 0.16
C ARG A 11 12.05 -19.13 1.36
N ALA A 12 13.03 -19.56 2.15
CA ALA A 12 12.79 -20.41 3.32
C ALA A 12 11.87 -19.74 4.36
N HIS A 13 11.88 -18.41 4.44
CA HIS A 13 11.06 -17.63 5.38
C HIS A 13 9.79 -17.03 4.77
N SER A 14 9.47 -17.32 3.50
CA SER A 14 8.26 -16.80 2.81
C SER A 14 8.10 -15.28 2.87
N ILE A 15 9.22 -14.56 2.88
CA ILE A 15 9.25 -13.09 2.80
C ILE A 15 9.56 -12.65 1.37
N GLN A 16 9.23 -11.40 1.04
CA GLN A 16 9.62 -10.80 -0.23
C GLN A 16 11.06 -10.27 -0.15
N GLY A 17 11.86 -10.53 -1.17
CA GLY A 17 13.24 -10.06 -1.24
C GLY A 17 13.72 -9.94 -2.68
N ILE A 18 14.63 -9.00 -2.92
CA ILE A 18 15.20 -8.70 -4.23
C ILE A 18 16.71 -8.50 -4.09
N VAL A 19 17.46 -8.86 -5.14
CA VAL A 19 18.89 -8.61 -5.25
C VAL A 19 19.13 -7.54 -6.31
N ILE A 20 19.75 -6.43 -5.90
CA ILE A 20 20.16 -5.34 -6.79
C ILE A 20 21.68 -5.41 -6.91
N ARG A 21 22.20 -5.45 -8.14
CA ARG A 21 23.64 -5.53 -8.42
C ARG A 21 24.03 -4.51 -9.47
N GLY A 22 25.14 -3.84 -9.23
CA GLY A 22 25.85 -3.08 -10.25
C GLY A 22 26.76 -4.02 -11.02
N ILE A 23 26.86 -3.82 -12.34
CA ILE A 23 27.81 -4.55 -13.18
C ILE A 23 29.12 -3.76 -13.20
N SER A 24 30.17 -4.32 -12.60
CA SER A 24 31.49 -3.69 -12.50
C SER A 24 32.47 -4.17 -13.57
N ASP A 25 32.31 -5.39 -14.07
CA ASP A 25 33.24 -5.98 -15.02
C ASP A 25 32.54 -6.77 -16.13
N LEU A 26 33.33 -7.12 -17.13
CA LEU A 26 32.99 -8.16 -18.09
C LEU A 26 33.59 -9.49 -17.62
N LEU A 27 33.26 -10.59 -18.31
CA LEU A 27 33.83 -11.92 -18.01
C LEU A 27 35.36 -11.97 -18.14
N GLU A 28 35.94 -11.05 -18.93
CA GLU A 28 37.38 -10.92 -19.18
C GLU A 28 37.92 -9.56 -18.70
N ASN A 29 39.24 -9.46 -18.47
CA ASN A 29 39.96 -8.23 -18.13
C ASN A 29 39.54 -7.53 -16.81
N LYS A 30 39.09 -8.30 -15.81
CA LYS A 30 38.70 -7.81 -14.47
C LYS A 30 39.73 -6.90 -13.82
N GLU A 31 41.01 -7.27 -13.87
CA GLU A 31 42.10 -6.47 -13.29
C GLU A 31 42.24 -5.08 -13.91
N SER A 32 41.88 -4.92 -15.18
CA SER A 32 41.87 -3.61 -15.83
C SER A 32 40.65 -2.80 -15.40
N ALA A 33 39.46 -3.41 -15.40
CA ALA A 33 38.21 -2.76 -14.98
C ALA A 33 38.28 -2.28 -13.52
N ASP A 34 38.87 -3.08 -12.63
CA ASP A 34 39.03 -2.74 -11.22
C ASP A 34 39.98 -1.55 -11.02
N LYS A 35 41.09 -1.49 -11.78
CA LYS A 35 42.01 -0.34 -11.77
C LYS A 35 41.36 0.96 -12.24
N PHE A 36 40.35 0.88 -13.11
CA PHE A 36 39.59 2.05 -13.58
C PHE A 36 38.45 2.49 -12.63
N GLY A 37 38.27 1.84 -11.48
CA GLY A 37 37.27 2.24 -10.48
C GLY A 37 35.83 1.87 -10.84
N SER A 38 35.66 0.89 -11.73
CA SER A 38 34.35 0.38 -12.16
C SER A 38 33.53 -0.23 -11.02
N GLN A 39 34.19 -0.84 -10.03
CA GLN A 39 33.52 -1.46 -8.88
C GLN A 39 32.87 -0.43 -7.94
N PRO A 40 33.57 0.63 -7.46
CA PRO A 40 32.93 1.73 -6.76
C PRO A 40 31.79 2.38 -7.55
N LEU A 41 31.95 2.58 -8.86
CA LEU A 41 30.91 3.15 -9.72
C LEU A 41 29.66 2.26 -9.79
N ALA A 42 29.85 0.96 -10.02
CA ALA A 42 28.77 -0.02 -10.06
C ALA A 42 28.04 -0.10 -8.71
N ALA A 43 28.77 -0.07 -7.60
CA ALA A 43 28.21 -0.04 -6.25
C ALA A 43 27.38 1.23 -6.01
N ASN A 44 27.90 2.41 -6.40
CA ASN A 44 27.19 3.68 -6.29
C ASN A 44 25.87 3.68 -7.09
N ASN A 45 25.89 3.16 -8.32
CA ASN A 45 24.69 3.07 -9.16
C ASN A 45 23.66 2.09 -8.58
N ALA A 46 24.10 0.94 -8.07
CA ALA A 46 23.22 -0.02 -7.41
C ALA A 46 22.58 0.56 -6.14
N ALA A 47 23.36 1.30 -5.34
CA ALA A 47 22.86 1.98 -4.15
C ALA A 47 21.85 3.09 -4.51
N ALA A 48 22.17 3.93 -5.51
CA ALA A 48 21.26 4.98 -5.97
C ALA A 48 19.91 4.40 -6.45
N PHE A 49 19.94 3.32 -7.23
CA PHE A 49 18.73 2.62 -7.65
C PHE A 49 17.94 2.07 -6.44
N ALA A 50 18.62 1.44 -5.47
CA ALA A 50 17.98 0.90 -4.28
C ALA A 50 17.28 1.99 -3.45
N PHE A 51 17.93 3.13 -3.22
CA PHE A 51 17.33 4.26 -2.51
C PHE A 51 16.13 4.83 -3.27
N GLN A 52 16.22 4.99 -4.58
CA GLN A 52 15.10 5.47 -5.39
C GLN A 52 13.90 4.50 -5.32
N MET A 53 14.15 3.20 -5.39
CA MET A 53 13.11 2.17 -5.24
C MET A 53 12.44 2.24 -3.87
N ILE A 54 13.22 2.40 -2.78
CA ILE A 54 12.69 2.58 -1.43
C ILE A 54 11.81 3.84 -1.36
N THR A 55 12.27 4.96 -1.91
CA THR A 55 11.50 6.22 -1.96
C THR A 55 10.16 6.03 -2.68
N GLN A 56 10.13 5.34 -3.82
CA GLN A 56 8.89 5.07 -4.55
C GLN A 56 7.94 4.16 -3.75
N LEU A 57 8.46 3.14 -3.06
CA LEU A 57 7.66 2.27 -2.21
C LEU A 57 7.07 3.01 -1.01
N ILE A 58 7.83 3.92 -0.39
CA ILE A 58 7.35 4.78 0.70
C ILE A 58 6.30 5.76 0.20
N GLN A 59 6.57 6.47 -0.90
CA GLN A 59 5.60 7.41 -1.49
C GLN A 59 4.30 6.72 -1.89
N THR A 60 4.37 5.53 -2.49
CA THR A 60 3.16 4.76 -2.84
C THR A 60 2.33 4.46 -1.59
N LYS A 61 2.98 4.11 -0.48
CA LYS A 61 2.30 3.87 0.80
C LYS A 61 1.74 5.17 1.40
N GLU A 62 2.48 6.27 1.33
CA GLU A 62 2.05 7.56 1.85
C GLU A 62 0.90 8.16 1.04
N SER A 63 0.91 8.07 -0.30
CA SER A 63 -0.21 8.49 -1.14
C SER A 63 -1.50 7.74 -0.81
N MET A 64 -1.42 6.45 -0.43
CA MET A 64 -2.60 5.71 0.05
C MET A 64 -3.13 6.23 1.40
N VAL A 65 -2.28 6.78 2.27
CA VAL A 65 -2.66 7.31 3.60
C VAL A 65 -3.02 8.81 3.55
N GLN A 66 -2.44 9.55 2.62
CA GLN A 66 -2.69 10.98 2.39
C GLN A 66 -4.05 11.22 1.72
N ASN A 67 -4.52 10.29 0.88
CA ASN A 67 -5.80 10.44 0.18
C ASN A 67 -7.02 10.46 1.12
N ILE A 68 -7.12 9.59 2.13
CA ILE A 68 -8.30 9.61 3.03
C ILE A 68 -8.39 10.85 3.92
N ASN A 69 -7.26 11.54 4.14
CA ASN A 69 -7.21 12.78 4.91
C ASN A 69 -7.51 14.02 4.05
N ASP A 70 -7.49 13.90 2.73
CA ASP A 70 -7.96 14.95 1.82
C ASP A 70 -9.49 15.06 1.86
N LEU A 71 -10.00 16.28 2.05
CA LEU A 71 -11.43 16.51 2.21
C LEU A 71 -12.21 16.19 0.93
N ALA A 72 -11.66 16.46 -0.25
CA ALA A 72 -12.33 16.20 -1.52
C ALA A 72 -12.43 14.68 -1.76
N TYR A 73 -11.32 13.95 -1.59
CA TYR A 73 -11.30 12.49 -1.66
C TYR A 73 -12.27 11.85 -0.65
N LYS A 74 -12.25 12.31 0.61
CA LYS A 74 -13.16 11.81 1.66
C LYS A 74 -14.62 11.96 1.25
N ASN A 75 -15.00 13.13 0.75
CA ASN A 75 -16.38 13.37 0.32
C ASN A 75 -16.78 12.49 -0.86
N GLN A 76 -15.92 12.37 -1.88
CA GLN A 76 -16.19 11.48 -3.02
C GLN A 76 -16.30 10.01 -2.60
N MET A 77 -15.47 9.57 -1.64
CA MET A 77 -15.53 8.22 -1.11
C MET A 77 -16.85 7.98 -0.37
N VAL A 78 -17.29 8.92 0.47
CA VAL A 78 -18.59 8.88 1.14
C VAL A 78 -19.73 8.80 0.13
N ASP A 79 -19.71 9.65 -0.91
CA ASP A 79 -20.75 9.66 -1.94
C ASP A 79 -20.85 8.32 -2.67
N LYS A 80 -19.71 7.75 -3.10
CA LYS A 80 -19.69 6.43 -3.74
C LYS A 80 -20.18 5.34 -2.78
N LEU A 81 -19.67 5.28 -1.56
CA LEU A 81 -20.04 4.23 -0.59
C LEU A 81 -21.53 4.30 -0.21
N SER A 82 -22.07 5.50 -0.02
CA SER A 82 -23.50 5.71 0.23
C SER A 82 -24.38 5.32 -0.96
N SER A 83 -23.87 5.41 -2.18
CA SER A 83 -24.58 4.95 -3.39
C SER A 83 -24.60 3.42 -3.53
N LEU A 84 -23.56 2.74 -3.03
CA LEU A 84 -23.42 1.28 -3.10
C LEU A 84 -24.11 0.58 -1.92
N TYR A 85 -24.06 1.18 -0.74
CA TYR A 85 -24.62 0.64 0.50
C TYR A 85 -25.69 1.57 1.04
N GLU A 86 -26.93 1.36 0.59
CA GLU A 86 -28.08 2.20 0.92
C GLU A 86 -28.43 2.19 2.41
N ARG A 87 -28.05 1.13 3.14
CA ARG A 87 -28.24 0.96 4.59
C ARG A 87 -27.03 1.37 5.43
N GLY A 88 -25.99 1.94 4.81
CA GLY A 88 -24.82 2.47 5.52
C GLY A 88 -23.71 1.43 5.76
N PRO A 89 -22.71 1.76 6.60
CA PRO A 89 -21.50 0.94 6.82
C PRO A 89 -21.75 -0.42 7.49
N GLU A 90 -22.95 -0.67 8.03
CA GLU A 90 -23.33 -1.98 8.56
C GLU A 90 -23.85 -2.96 7.50
N GLU A 91 -24.20 -2.45 6.32
CA GLU A 91 -24.74 -3.27 5.24
C GLU A 91 -23.76 -4.35 4.82
N ASN A 92 -24.26 -5.57 4.62
CA ASN A 92 -23.45 -6.77 4.31
C ASN A 92 -22.29 -7.00 5.29
N ASN A 93 -22.38 -6.44 6.50
CA ASN A 93 -21.30 -6.41 7.48
C ASN A 93 -19.98 -5.87 6.89
N ILE A 94 -20.03 -4.94 5.91
CA ILE A 94 -18.84 -4.49 5.18
C ILE A 94 -17.76 -3.96 6.12
N TRP A 95 -18.14 -3.13 7.10
CA TRP A 95 -17.21 -2.60 8.09
C TRP A 95 -16.52 -3.71 8.90
N LYS A 96 -17.30 -4.70 9.36
CA LYS A 96 -16.78 -5.83 10.13
C LYS A 96 -15.90 -6.77 9.29
N ARG A 97 -16.30 -7.05 8.05
CA ARG A 97 -15.53 -7.89 7.11
C ARG A 97 -14.19 -7.25 6.75
N ALA A 98 -14.13 -5.92 6.71
CA ALA A 98 -12.89 -5.17 6.51
C ALA A 98 -11.98 -5.13 7.75
N GLY A 99 -12.38 -5.74 8.89
CA GLY A 99 -11.60 -5.77 10.13
C GLY A 99 -12.01 -4.69 11.15
N GLY A 100 -13.10 -3.96 10.89
CA GLY A 100 -13.59 -2.88 11.73
C GLY A 100 -14.48 -3.36 12.87
N SER A 101 -14.57 -2.55 13.93
CA SER A 101 -15.55 -2.75 15.01
C SER A 101 -16.82 -1.98 14.69
N VAL A 102 -17.96 -2.67 14.66
CA VAL A 102 -19.29 -2.09 14.42
C VAL A 102 -19.68 -1.13 15.54
N SER A 103 -19.15 -1.33 16.75
CA SER A 103 -19.45 -0.48 17.92
C SER A 103 -19.04 0.98 17.77
N ILE A 104 -18.22 1.31 16.77
CA ILE A 104 -17.76 2.68 16.52
C ILE A 104 -18.72 3.45 15.61
N LEU A 105 -19.62 2.73 14.93
CA LEU A 105 -20.51 3.29 13.94
C LEU A 105 -21.64 4.06 14.64
N THR A 106 -21.98 5.21 14.08
CA THR A 106 -23.05 6.05 14.60
C THR A 106 -24.38 5.62 14.02
N ASN A 107 -25.41 5.50 14.87
CA ASN A 107 -26.79 5.26 14.44
C ASN A 107 -27.47 6.60 14.10
N ASP A 108 -27.11 7.18 12.96
CA ASP A 108 -27.68 8.43 12.42
C ASP A 108 -28.77 8.10 11.38
N ASP A 109 -29.81 8.92 11.23
CA ASP A 109 -30.85 8.71 10.21
C ASP A 109 -30.30 8.90 8.78
N ASN A 110 -29.20 9.65 8.63
CA ASN A 110 -28.59 9.92 7.33
C ASN A 110 -27.38 9.02 7.06
N ARG A 111 -27.49 8.13 6.06
CA ARG A 111 -26.40 7.25 5.61
C ARG A 111 -25.12 7.98 5.21
N ASN A 112 -25.21 9.18 4.63
CA ASN A 112 -24.03 9.97 4.28
C ASN A 112 -23.29 10.40 5.55
N SER A 113 -24.02 10.78 6.60
CA SER A 113 -23.43 11.10 7.90
C SER A 113 -22.79 9.86 8.54
N GLN A 114 -23.47 8.70 8.47
CA GLN A 114 -22.91 7.44 8.98
C GLN A 114 -21.59 7.08 8.28
N TRP A 115 -21.56 7.13 6.94
CA TRP A 115 -20.36 6.88 6.15
C TRP A 115 -19.28 7.93 6.42
N TYR A 116 -19.63 9.21 6.49
CA TYR A 116 -18.68 10.27 6.79
C TYR A 116 -18.01 10.08 8.14
N ASN A 117 -18.78 9.76 9.18
CA ASN A 117 -18.26 9.48 10.53
C ASN A 117 -17.36 8.23 10.53
N ALA A 118 -17.77 7.17 9.85
CA ALA A 118 -16.99 5.95 9.75
C ALA A 118 -15.64 6.21 9.06
N ILE A 119 -15.64 6.88 7.91
CA ILE A 119 -14.43 7.24 7.16
C ILE A 119 -13.56 8.23 7.95
N ASP A 120 -14.15 9.16 8.70
CA ASP A 120 -13.42 10.08 9.59
C ASP A 120 -12.67 9.35 10.70
N VAL A 121 -13.28 8.33 11.29
CA VAL A 121 -12.60 7.53 12.32
C VAL A 121 -11.49 6.68 11.70
N LEU A 122 -11.72 6.12 10.51
CA LEU A 122 -10.69 5.40 9.75
C LEU A 122 -9.50 6.29 9.40
N SER A 123 -9.73 7.54 8.97
CA SER A 123 -8.65 8.47 8.59
C SER A 123 -7.75 8.84 9.77
N LYS A 124 -8.32 8.85 10.99
CA LYS A 124 -7.61 9.05 12.25
C LYS A 124 -6.94 7.79 12.81
N GLY A 125 -6.99 6.67 12.08
CA GLY A 125 -6.43 5.38 12.50
C GLY A 125 -7.25 4.63 13.55
N GLY A 126 -8.51 5.00 13.73
CA GLY A 126 -9.46 4.31 14.60
C GLY A 126 -10.33 3.29 13.85
N GLY A 127 -11.33 2.74 14.54
CA GLY A 127 -12.34 1.87 13.92
C GLY A 127 -12.07 0.38 14.03
N GLY A 128 -11.02 -0.05 14.72
CA GLY A 128 -10.62 -1.46 14.90
C GLY A 128 -9.32 -1.77 14.17
N ASN A 129 -9.23 -2.95 13.54
CA ASN A 129 -8.10 -3.34 12.70
C ASN A 129 -8.36 -3.06 11.20
N ILE A 130 -9.37 -2.23 10.91
CA ILE A 130 -9.72 -1.84 9.54
C ILE A 130 -8.67 -0.91 8.96
N THR A 131 -8.42 -1.07 7.66
CA THR A 131 -7.58 -0.18 6.86
C THR A 131 -8.37 0.28 5.64
N LEU A 132 -7.96 1.37 5.02
CA LEU A 132 -8.55 1.81 3.75
C LEU A 132 -8.52 0.69 2.70
N GLN A 133 -7.39 -0.02 2.61
CA GLN A 133 -7.23 -1.14 1.67
C GLN A 133 -8.20 -2.27 1.98
N SER A 134 -8.30 -2.71 3.23
CA SER A 134 -9.21 -3.81 3.60
C SER A 134 -10.68 -3.44 3.40
N LEU A 135 -11.04 -2.16 3.53
CA LEU A 135 -12.36 -1.66 3.17
C LEU A 135 -12.59 -1.75 1.65
N ILE A 136 -11.67 -1.21 0.84
CA ILE A 136 -11.75 -1.26 -0.63
C ILE A 136 -11.84 -2.71 -1.13
N ASP A 137 -11.02 -3.61 -0.59
CA ASP A 137 -11.03 -5.04 -0.93
C ASP A 137 -12.37 -5.69 -0.57
N GLY A 138 -12.98 -5.28 0.55
CA GLY A 138 -14.32 -5.70 0.93
C GLY A 138 -15.39 -5.21 -0.05
N VAL A 139 -15.30 -3.94 -0.47
CA VAL A 139 -16.23 -3.36 -1.44
C VAL A 139 -16.09 -4.03 -2.80
N LYS A 140 -14.87 -4.30 -3.28
CA LYS A 140 -14.62 -5.01 -4.55
C LYS A 140 -15.16 -6.44 -4.57
N LYS A 141 -15.30 -7.08 -3.40
CA LYS A 141 -15.96 -8.41 -3.31
C LYS A 141 -17.46 -8.34 -3.53
N ASP A 142 -18.10 -7.27 -3.07
CA ASP A 142 -19.55 -7.06 -3.26
C ASP A 142 -19.85 -6.43 -4.63
N PHE A 143 -18.95 -5.57 -5.11
CA PHE A 143 -19.06 -4.80 -6.35
C PHE A 143 -17.75 -4.87 -7.16
N PRO A 144 -17.57 -5.89 -8.01
CA PRO A 144 -16.33 -6.10 -8.77
C PRO A 144 -15.91 -4.94 -9.68
N ASP A 145 -16.89 -4.15 -10.17
CA ASP A 145 -16.66 -2.99 -11.05
C ASP A 145 -16.30 -1.70 -10.27
N PHE A 146 -16.12 -1.78 -8.96
CA PHE A 146 -15.79 -0.62 -8.13
C PHE A 146 -14.39 -0.06 -8.45
N ASN A 147 -14.36 1.20 -8.92
CA ASN A 147 -13.12 1.95 -9.14
C ASN A 147 -12.80 2.90 -7.98
N ASP A 148 -11.66 2.65 -7.34
CA ASP A 148 -11.06 3.39 -6.23
C ASP A 148 -10.10 4.51 -6.67
N GLN A 149 -9.96 4.76 -7.97
CA GLN A 149 -9.32 5.98 -8.48
C GLN A 149 -10.33 7.14 -8.47
N PHE A 150 -9.93 8.23 -7.81
CA PHE A 150 -10.70 9.45 -7.57
C PHE A 150 -9.91 10.65 -8.09
#